data_AF-A0A841EVR0-F1
#
_entry.id   AF-A0A841EVR0-F1
#
_cell.length_a   1.000
_cell.length_b   1.000
_cell.length_c   1.000
_cell.angle_alpha   90.00
_cell.angle_beta   90.00
_cell.angle_gamma   90.00
#
_symmetry.space_group_name_H-M   'P 1'
#
loop_
_entity.id
_entity.type
_entity.pdbx_description
1 polymer ?
#
loop_
_entity_poly.entity_id
_entity_poly.type
_entity_poly.pdbx_seq_one_letter_code
_entity_poly.pdbx_strand_id
1 'polypeptide(L)' 'MLKIFERPISNQQEEDIKQLLVDYFARQIDIEMERIWDEKAMTLEDLDKALVTHKRTKYQ' A
#
# COMPACT_ATOMS: atom_id res chain seq x y z
N MET A 1 4.79 -16.93 -5.65
CA MET A 1 5.89 -16.80 -4.69
C MET A 1 7.12 -17.52 -5.23
N LEU A 2 8.31 -16.95 -5.00
CA LEU A 2 9.60 -17.38 -5.56
C LEU A 2 9.79 -18.90 -5.47
N LYS A 3 10.08 -19.54 -6.61
CA LYS A 3 10.40 -20.98 -6.77
C LYS A 3 11.62 -21.47 -5.95
N ILE A 4 12.16 -20.62 -5.08
CA ILE A 4 13.37 -20.86 -4.27
C ILE A 4 13.02 -21.58 -2.95
N PHE A 5 11.76 -21.54 -2.52
CA PHE A 5 11.31 -22.20 -1.30
C PHE A 5 10.52 -23.48 -1.64
N GLU A 6 11.19 -24.52 -2.13
CA GLU A 6 10.62 -25.88 -2.24
C GLU A 6 10.51 -26.58 -0.86
N ARG A 7 10.40 -25.81 0.23
CA ARG A 7 9.94 -26.36 1.50
C ARG A 7 8.43 -26.23 1.55
N PRO A 8 7.69 -27.29 1.92
CA PRO A 8 6.26 -27.17 2.14
C PRO A 8 6.04 -26.14 3.25
N ILE A 9 5.53 -24.97 2.85
CA ILE A 9 5.09 -23.92 3.75
C ILE A 9 3.71 -24.35 4.24
N SER A 10 3.50 -24.36 5.55
CA SER A 10 2.15 -24.61 6.08
C SER A 10 1.23 -23.43 5.78
N ASN A 11 -0.08 -23.65 5.71
CA ASN A 11 -1.04 -22.56 5.51
C ASN A 11 -0.86 -21.42 6.51
N GLN A 12 -0.51 -21.75 7.76
CA GLN A 12 -0.22 -20.75 8.79
C GLN A 12 1.00 -19.90 8.44
N GLN A 13 2.09 -20.51 7.99
CA GLN A 13 3.29 -19.79 7.59
C GLN A 13 3.04 -18.92 6.36
N GLU A 14 2.18 -19.37 5.43
CA GLU A 14 1.78 -18.56 4.28
C GLU A 14 1.00 -17.31 4.71
N GLU A 15 0.09 -17.46 5.67
CA GLU A 15 -0.69 -16.36 6.23
C GLU A 15 0.19 -15.38 7.01
N ASP A 16 1.12 -15.88 7.82
CA ASP A 16 2.08 -15.06 8.55
C ASP A 16 2.96 -14.25 7.58
N ILE A 17 3.41 -14.85 6.47
CA ILE A 17 4.19 -14.16 5.43
C ILE A 17 3.35 -13.10 4.75
N LYS A 18 2.08 -13.39 4.41
CA LYS A 18 1.17 -12.41 3.82
C LYS A 18 0.97 -11.22 4.77
N GLN A 19 0.74 -11.49 6.05
CA GLN A 19 0.58 -10.44 7.05
C GLN A 19 1.83 -9.57 7.16
N LEU A 20 3.01 -10.19 7.24
CA LEU A 20 4.28 -9.47 7.29
C LEU A 20 4.48 -8.55 6.07
N LEU A 21 4.16 -9.04 4.87
CA LEU A 21 4.25 -8.26 3.65
C LEU A 21 3.27 -7.10 3.65
N VAL A 22 2.01 -7.32 4.06
CA VAL A 22 0.99 -6.28 4.18
C VAL A 22 1.44 -5.20 5.16
N ASP A 23 1.89 -5.58 6.35
CA ASP A 23 2.34 -4.64 7.39
C ASP A 23 3.58 -3.86 6.96
N TYR A 24 4.47 -4.47 6.17
CA TYR A 24 5.63 -3.78 5.63
C TYR A 24 5.21 -2.72 4.61
N PHE A 25 4.37 -3.09 3.63
CA PHE A 25 3.95 -2.15 2.59
C PHE A 25 3.02 -1.06 3.12
N ALA A 26 2.16 -1.35 4.10
CA ALA A 26 1.34 -0.34 4.77
C ALA A 26 2.23 0.75 5.39
N ARG A 27 3.24 0.35 6.16
CA ARG A 27 4.20 1.31 6.76
C ARG A 27 4.96 2.13 5.71
N GLN A 28 5.35 1.52 4.59
CA GLN A 28 6.02 2.24 3.51
C GLN A 28 5.11 3.28 2.86
N ILE A 29 3.83 2.95 2.66
CA ILE A 29 2.84 3.89 2.13
C ILE A 29 2.66 5.07 3.08
N ASP A 30 2.52 4.81 4.38
CA ASP A 30 2.35 5.86 5.38
C ASP A 30 3.55 6.83 5.38
N ILE A 31 4.78 6.30 5.37
CA ILE A 31 6.01 7.10 5.33
C ILE A 31 6.10 7.94 4.05
N GLU A 32 5.79 7.37 2.89
CA GLU A 32 5.81 8.13 1.63
C GLU A 32 4.69 9.18 1.58
N MET A 33 3.53 8.90 2.18
CA MET A 33 2.44 9.86 2.30
C MET A 33 2.83 11.04 3.20
N GLU A 34 3.44 10.78 4.37
CA GLU A 34 4.01 11.82 5.24
C GLU A 34 5.04 12.66 4.49
N ARG A 35 5.96 12.02 3.76
CA ARG A 35 6.97 12.72 2.96
C ARG A 35 6.35 13.61 1.88
N ILE A 36 5.35 13.10 1.14
CA ILE A 36 4.62 13.89 0.14
C ILE A 36 3.88 15.06 0.78
N TRP A 37 3.29 14.83 1.97
CA TRP A 37 2.58 15.85 2.72
C TRP A 37 3.50 17.02 3.10
N ASP A 38 4.67 16.69 3.65
CA ASP A 38 5.68 17.66 4.09
C ASP A 38 6.37 18.36 2.91
N GLU A 39 6.75 17.63 1.86
CA GLU A 39 7.47 18.19 0.71
C GLU A 39 6.59 19.07 -0.19
N LYS A 40 5.29 18.74 -0.33
CA LYS A 40 4.39 19.50 -1.20
C LYS A 40 3.63 20.63 -0.49
N ALA A 41 3.79 20.78 0.83
CA ALA A 41 2.93 21.64 1.65
C ALA A 41 1.46 21.45 1.26
N MET A 42 1.06 20.19 1.07
CA MET A 42 -0.25 19.85 0.54
C MET A 42 -1.30 20.35 1.54
N THR A 43 -2.14 21.27 1.10
CA THR A 43 -3.20 21.79 1.96
C THR A 43 -4.33 20.77 2.06
N LEU A 44 -5.15 20.86 3.11
CA LEU A 44 -6.34 20.00 3.25
C LEU A 44 -7.23 20.04 2.00
N GLU A 45 -7.24 21.17 1.31
CA GLU A 45 -8.00 21.44 0.08
C GLU A 45 -7.48 20.66 -1.14
N ASP A 46 -6.18 20.38 -1.21
CA ASP A 46 -5.57 19.54 -2.25
C ASP A 46 -5.89 18.06 -2.03
N LEU A 47 -5.96 17.64 -0.77
CA LEU A 47 -6.38 16.30 -0.39
C LEU A 47 -7.86 16.07 -0.74
N ASP A 48 -8.73 17.04 -0.40
CA ASP A 48 -10.16 16.99 -0.73
C ASP A 48 -10.38 16.91 -2.23
N LYS A 49 -9.63 17.68 -3.03
CA LYS A 49 -9.67 17.56 -4.50
C LYS A 49 -9.26 16.17 -4.97
N ALA A 50 -8.20 15.58 -4.41
CA ALA A 50 -7.78 14.22 -4.78
C ALA A 50 -8.81 13.16 -4.38
N LEU A 51 -9.48 13.33 -3.23
CA LEU A 51 -10.49 12.42 -2.70
C LEU A 51 -11.78 12.41 -3.54
N VAL A 52 -12.18 13.59 -4.05
CA VAL A 52 -13.31 13.74 -4.98
C VAL A 52 -12.96 13.28 -6.40
N THR A 53 -11.69 13.36 -6.78
CA THR A 53 -11.21 12.93 -8.10
C THR A 53 -11.05 11.42 -8.15
N HIS A 54 -12.17 10.69 -8.26
CA HIS A 54 -12.13 9.25 -8.50
C HIS A 54 -11.40 8.93 -9.81
N LYS A 55 -10.15 8.47 -9.73
CA LYS A 55 -9.37 7.92 -10.87
C LYS A 55 -9.84 6.54 -11.33
N ARG A 56 -11.11 6.18 -11.08
CA ARG A 56 -11.66 4.92 -11.57
C ARG A 56 -11.86 5.06 -13.08
N THR A 57 -11.40 4.07 -13.84
CA THR A 57 -11.66 3.98 -15.28
C THR A 57 -13.16 4.08 -15.54
N LYS A 58 -13.57 4.98 -16.45
CA LYS A 58 -14.97 5.01 -16.92
C LYS A 58 -15.33 3.63 -17.46
N TYR A 59 -16.42 3.05 -16.97
CA TYR A 59 -17.02 1.89 -17.59
C TYR A 59 -17.59 2.32 -18.96
N GLN A 60 -17.11 1.68 -20.03
CA GLN A 60 -17.70 1.76 -21.37
C GLN A 60 -18.73 0.65 -21.53
#